data_AF-A0A961H1C8-F1
#
_entry.id   AF-A0A961H1C8-F1
#
_cell.length_a   1.000
_cell.length_b   1.000
_cell.length_c   1.000
_cell.angle_alpha   90.00
_cell.angle_beta   90.00
_cell.angle_gamma   90.00
#
_symmetry.space_group_name_H-M   'P 1'
#
loop_
_entity.id
_entity.type
_entity.pdbx_description
1 polymer ?
#
loop_
_entity_poly.entity_id
_entity_poly.type
_entity_poly.pdbx_seq_one_letter_code
_entity_poly.pdbx_strand_id
1 'polypeptide(L)'
;EMRVWNFRTGECLTPGIRDTPRKSKEQEGVVVARVSDDDSKVVFRISEHAFFSRPMPPKNTLLPEWFLQFAEALARRRITEDGRIDVLSPADFAAAVAAIPAEPGQGEETAVRWARWLTTPPATRPLSPFDDQTFPEYLASLKEQGSPAAAREYLRFRPNDATARERAAKFVPAPPK
;
A
#
# COMPACT_ATOMS: atom_id res chain seq x y z
N GLU A 1 15.31 7.56 5.94
CA GLU A 1 14.03 7.63 5.19
C GLU A 1 14.34 7.31 3.76
N MET A 2 13.46 6.57 3.08
CA MET A 2 13.60 6.26 1.66
C MET A 2 12.43 6.87 0.89
N ARG A 3 12.68 7.36 -0.33
CA ARG A 3 11.65 7.90 -1.23
C ARG A 3 11.96 7.47 -2.65
N VAL A 4 10.93 7.27 -3.45
CA VAL A 4 11.06 7.05 -4.89
C VAL A 4 10.83 8.38 -5.60
N TRP A 5 11.72 8.71 -6.54
CA TRP A 5 11.69 9.97 -7.29
C TRP A 5 11.62 9.69 -8.77
N ASN A 6 10.91 10.55 -9.51
CA ASN A 6 11.02 10.62 -10.95
C ASN A 6 12.32 11.35 -11.29
N PHE A 7 13.31 10.62 -11.83
CA PHE A 7 14.63 11.19 -12.15
C PHE A 7 14.56 12.35 -13.17
N ARG A 8 13.59 12.33 -14.10
CA ARG A 8 13.48 13.34 -15.16
C ARG A 8 12.85 14.63 -14.65
N THR A 9 11.81 14.53 -13.82
CA THR A 9 11.03 15.70 -13.36
C THR A 9 11.44 16.19 -11.97
N GLY A 10 12.17 15.38 -11.19
CA GLY A 10 12.47 15.66 -9.79
C GLY A 10 11.26 15.46 -8.86
N GLU A 11 10.13 14.96 -9.37
CA GLU A 11 8.91 14.74 -8.59
C GLU A 11 9.08 13.58 -7.60
N CYS A 12 8.62 13.77 -6.37
CA CYS A 12 8.60 12.73 -5.35
C CYS A 12 7.37 11.84 -5.55
N LEU A 13 7.58 10.59 -6.00
CA LEU A 13 6.50 9.68 -6.38
C LEU A 13 5.90 8.90 -5.20
N THR A 14 6.60 8.86 -4.06
CA THR A 14 6.05 8.27 -2.83
C THR A 14 6.21 9.24 -1.67
N PRO A 15 5.31 9.20 -0.67
CA PRO A 15 5.64 9.70 0.66
C PRO A 15 6.93 9.07 1.19
N GLY A 16 7.48 9.65 2.25
CA GLY A 16 8.61 9.07 2.97
C GLY A 16 8.31 7.65 3.43
N ILE A 17 8.99 6.65 2.86
CA ILE A 17 9.02 5.29 3.35
C ILE A 17 9.90 5.31 4.60
N ARG A 18 9.22 5.47 5.73
CA ARG A 18 9.76 5.44 7.08
C ARG A 18 9.23 4.16 7.69
N ASP A 19 10.11 3.32 8.21
CA ASP A 19 9.63 2.24 9.04
C ASP A 19 9.71 2.62 10.52
N THR A 20 8.77 2.03 11.23
CA THR A 20 8.29 2.16 12.60
C THR A 20 9.37 2.05 13.69
N PRO A 21 9.01 2.43 14.94
CA PRO A 21 9.74 3.43 15.70
C PRO A 21 11.17 3.00 16.03
N ARG A 22 12.13 3.90 15.76
CA ARG A 22 13.48 3.75 16.28
C ARG A 22 13.44 3.79 17.81
N LYS A 23 14.04 2.80 18.47
CA LYS A 23 14.18 2.80 19.94
C LYS A 23 15.20 3.85 20.41
N SER A 24 16.15 4.21 19.53
CA SER A 24 17.16 5.24 19.78
C SER A 24 17.54 5.94 18.46
N LYS A 25 18.16 7.13 18.54
CA LYS A 25 18.67 7.84 17.36
C LYS A 25 19.81 7.09 16.65
N GLU A 26 20.47 6.19 17.36
CA GLU A 26 21.62 5.39 16.91
C GLU A 26 21.20 4.16 16.09
N GLN A 27 19.92 3.74 16.18
CA GLN A 27 19.42 2.59 15.43
C GLN A 27 19.38 2.92 13.93
N GLU A 28 20.15 2.16 13.14
CA GLU A 28 20.17 2.26 11.69
C GLU A 28 18.79 2.00 11.10
N GLY A 29 18.38 2.83 10.14
CA GLY A 29 17.07 2.70 9.49
C GLY A 29 17.08 1.66 8.37
N VAL A 30 16.72 2.11 7.17
CA VAL A 30 16.89 1.31 5.95
C VAL A 30 18.37 1.20 5.65
N VAL A 31 18.90 -0.02 5.61
CA VAL A 31 20.33 -0.32 5.39
C VAL A 31 20.62 -0.76 3.96
N VAL A 32 19.61 -1.29 3.26
CA VAL A 32 19.72 -1.71 1.85
C VAL A 32 18.40 -1.37 1.16
N ALA A 33 18.47 -0.87 -0.07
CA ALA A 33 17.32 -0.72 -0.95
C ALA A 33 17.73 -1.01 -2.40
N ARG A 34 16.87 -1.70 -3.14
CA ARG A 34 17.02 -1.95 -4.58
C ARG A 34 15.65 -1.98 -5.24
N VAL A 35 15.62 -1.71 -6.55
CA VAL A 35 14.45 -2.03 -7.37
C VAL A 35 14.52 -3.52 -7.74
N SER A 36 13.38 -4.19 -7.84
CA SER A 36 13.30 -5.57 -8.33
C SER A 36 13.65 -5.62 -9.81
N ASP A 37 14.07 -6.79 -10.29
CA ASP A 37 14.62 -6.96 -11.64
C ASP A 37 13.56 -6.73 -12.73
N ASP A 38 12.28 -6.84 -12.38
CA ASP A 38 11.10 -6.57 -13.21
C ASP A 38 10.57 -5.13 -13.07
N ASP A 39 11.30 -4.24 -12.39
CA ASP A 39 10.90 -2.85 -12.09
C ASP A 39 9.58 -2.70 -11.30
N SER A 40 8.99 -3.78 -10.79
CA SER A 40 7.64 -3.73 -10.21
C SER A 40 7.61 -3.34 -8.74
N LYS A 41 8.74 -3.48 -8.03
CA LYS A 41 8.82 -3.29 -6.58
C LYS A 41 10.12 -2.62 -6.15
N VAL A 42 10.06 -1.85 -5.07
CA VAL A 42 11.23 -1.52 -4.27
C VAL A 42 11.37 -2.55 -3.15
N VAL A 43 12.52 -3.19 -3.07
CA VAL A 43 12.88 -4.17 -2.04
C VAL A 43 13.91 -3.52 -1.12
N PHE A 44 13.66 -3.54 0.18
CA PHE A 44 14.54 -2.89 1.15
C PHE A 44 14.66 -3.70 2.43
N ARG A 45 15.77 -3.52 3.14
CA ARG A 45 16.03 -4.12 4.45
C ARG A 45 16.17 -3.02 5.48
N ILE A 46 15.59 -3.26 6.65
CA ILE A 46 15.78 -2.42 7.83
C ILE A 46 16.71 -3.14 8.80
N SER A 47 17.59 -2.39 9.47
CA SER A 47 18.51 -2.95 10.46
C SER A 47 17.76 -3.75 11.51
N GLU A 48 18.27 -4.93 11.90
CA GLU A 48 17.65 -5.86 12.87
C GLU A 48 16.26 -6.43 12.46
N HIS A 49 15.76 -6.05 11.29
CA HIS A 49 14.49 -6.49 10.72
C HIS A 49 14.70 -7.26 9.41
N ALA A 50 13.58 -7.74 8.84
CA ALA A 50 13.58 -8.54 7.62
C ALA A 50 13.72 -7.66 6.36
N PHE A 51 13.65 -8.32 5.19
CA PHE A 51 13.42 -7.65 3.92
C PHE A 51 11.92 -7.36 3.77
N PHE A 52 11.63 -6.20 3.20
CA PHE A 52 10.30 -5.71 2.87
C PHE A 52 10.25 -5.36 1.40
N SER A 53 9.04 -5.32 0.84
CA SER A 53 8.83 -4.82 -0.51
C SER A 53 7.62 -3.90 -0.56
N ARG A 54 7.66 -2.94 -1.49
CA ARG A 54 6.52 -2.08 -1.84
C ARG A 54 6.41 -2.02 -3.36
N PRO A 55 5.19 -1.96 -3.92
CA PRO A 55 5.03 -1.76 -5.36
C PRO A 55 5.67 -0.43 -5.79
N MET A 56 6.28 -0.43 -6.97
CA MET A 56 6.77 0.80 -7.60
C MET A 56 5.59 1.67 -8.02
N PRO A 57 5.72 3.01 -7.93
CA PRO A 57 4.71 3.91 -8.46
C PRO A 57 4.50 3.67 -9.97
N PRO A 58 3.24 3.69 -10.44
CA PRO A 58 2.95 3.54 -11.85
C PRO A 58 3.60 4.68 -12.66
N LYS A 59 4.15 4.34 -13.83
CA LYS A 59 4.86 5.28 -14.72
C LYS A 59 3.82 6.03 -15.58
N ASN A 60 3.99 7.35 -15.72
CA ASN A 60 3.18 8.21 -16.62
C ASN A 60 1.66 8.09 -16.44
N THR A 61 1.18 7.98 -15.20
CA THR A 61 -0.25 7.85 -14.92
C THR A 61 -1.02 9.10 -15.33
N LEU A 62 -2.01 8.93 -16.22
CA LEU A 62 -3.04 9.93 -16.43
C LEU A 62 -4.09 9.79 -15.31
N LEU A 63 -4.42 10.89 -14.66
CA LEU A 63 -5.56 10.98 -13.74
C LEU A 63 -6.67 11.77 -14.46
N PRO A 64 -7.59 11.09 -15.16
CA PRO A 64 -8.65 11.74 -15.91
C PRO A 64 -9.62 12.45 -14.98
N GLU A 65 -10.38 13.41 -15.53
CA GLU A 65 -11.31 14.25 -14.78
C GLU A 65 -12.32 13.41 -13.96
N TRP A 66 -12.86 12.34 -14.54
CA TRP A 66 -13.79 11.45 -13.83
C TRP A 66 -13.16 10.83 -12.56
N PHE A 67 -11.84 10.56 -12.58
CA PHE A 67 -11.14 10.00 -11.43
C PHE A 67 -10.92 11.04 -10.34
N LEU A 68 -10.64 12.29 -10.72
CA LEU A 68 -10.55 13.41 -9.77
C LEU A 68 -11.89 13.64 -9.08
N GLN A 69 -12.98 13.66 -9.84
CA GLN A 69 -14.34 13.75 -9.30
C GLN A 69 -14.69 12.58 -8.39
N PHE A 70 -14.25 11.36 -8.75
CA PHE A 70 -14.36 10.20 -7.88
C PHE A 70 -13.58 10.36 -6.57
N ALA A 71 -12.35 10.86 -6.62
CA ALA A 71 -11.53 11.08 -5.43
C ALA A 71 -12.14 12.13 -4.49
N GLU A 72 -12.68 13.22 -5.03
CA GLU A 72 -13.45 14.22 -4.28
C GLU A 72 -14.68 13.61 -3.61
N ALA A 73 -15.47 12.85 -4.38
CA ALA A 73 -16.68 12.21 -3.89
C ALA A 73 -16.38 11.15 -2.81
N LEU A 74 -15.29 10.39 -2.96
CA LEU A 74 -14.79 9.46 -1.97
C LEU A 74 -14.38 10.16 -0.67
N ALA A 75 -13.71 11.32 -0.78
CA ALA A 75 -13.38 12.18 0.36
C ALA A 75 -14.59 12.94 0.92
N ARG A 76 -15.73 12.90 0.22
CA ARG A 76 -16.93 13.71 0.45
C ARG A 76 -16.65 15.22 0.48
N ARG A 77 -15.63 15.66 -0.27
CA ARG A 77 -15.18 17.05 -0.31
C ARG A 77 -14.73 17.38 -1.71
N ARG A 78 -15.24 18.50 -2.25
CA ARG A 78 -14.81 19.09 -3.51
C ARG A 78 -14.09 20.39 -3.26
N ILE A 79 -13.05 20.66 -4.05
CA ILE A 79 -12.45 22.00 -4.10
C ILE A 79 -13.06 22.73 -5.29
N THR A 80 -13.75 23.83 -5.03
CA THR A 80 -14.36 24.65 -6.08
C THR A 80 -13.31 25.48 -6.82
N GLU A 81 -13.66 26.04 -7.97
CA GLU A 81 -12.74 26.87 -8.78
C GLU A 81 -12.21 28.11 -8.02
N ASP A 82 -13.01 28.65 -7.09
CA ASP A 82 -12.61 29.75 -6.21
C ASP A 82 -11.84 29.28 -4.95
N GLY A 83 -11.47 28.00 -4.89
CA GLY A 83 -10.64 27.40 -3.84
C GLY A 83 -11.38 27.10 -2.53
N ARG A 84 -12.71 27.11 -2.53
CA ARG A 84 -13.52 26.74 -1.35
C ARG A 84 -13.72 25.23 -1.28
N ILE A 85 -14.10 24.74 -0.10
CA ILE A 85 -14.42 23.33 0.11
C ILE A 85 -15.92 23.16 0.23
N ASP A 86 -16.50 22.38 -0.68
CA ASP A 86 -17.90 21.96 -0.65
C ASP A 86 -18.01 20.53 -0.11
N VAL A 87 -19.09 20.27 0.65
CA VAL A 87 -19.37 18.93 1.20
C VAL A 87 -20.25 18.18 0.21
N LEU A 88 -19.77 17.02 -0.24
CA LEU A 88 -20.52 16.15 -1.14
C LEU A 88 -21.40 15.16 -0.36
N SER A 89 -22.56 14.89 -0.94
CA SER A 89 -23.57 13.98 -0.41
C SER A 89 -23.27 12.52 -0.75
N PRO A 90 -23.95 11.55 -0.10
CA PRO A 90 -23.88 10.15 -0.52
C PRO A 90 -24.35 9.90 -1.96
N ALA A 91 -25.26 10.73 -2.49
CA ALA A 91 -25.74 10.62 -3.87
C ALA A 91 -24.65 11.02 -4.86
N ASP A 92 -23.83 12.03 -4.54
CA ASP A 92 -22.68 12.42 -5.36
C ASP A 92 -21.64 11.31 -5.43
N PHE A 93 -21.40 10.62 -4.31
CA PHE A 93 -20.55 9.43 -4.29
C PHE A 93 -21.10 8.31 -5.17
N ALA A 94 -22.39 7.99 -5.06
CA ALA A 94 -23.01 6.97 -5.90
C ALA A 94 -22.92 7.32 -7.41
N ALA A 95 -23.13 8.59 -7.77
CA ALA A 95 -22.99 9.06 -9.14
C ALA A 95 -21.53 8.94 -9.63
N ALA A 96 -20.55 9.31 -8.80
CA ALA A 96 -19.14 9.19 -9.15
C ALA A 96 -18.69 7.73 -9.31
N VAL A 97 -19.21 6.81 -8.48
CA VAL A 97 -18.97 5.36 -8.63
C VAL A 97 -19.58 4.84 -9.94
N ALA A 98 -20.79 5.29 -10.31
CA ALA A 98 -21.44 4.91 -11.56
C ALA A 98 -20.71 5.46 -12.81
N ALA A 99 -19.94 6.55 -12.67
CA ALA A 99 -19.15 7.15 -13.73
C ALA A 99 -17.81 6.43 -13.98
N ILE A 100 -17.41 5.47 -13.14
CA ILE A 100 -16.19 4.69 -13.35
C ILE A 100 -16.35 3.86 -14.63
N PRO A 101 -15.44 4.00 -15.62
CA PRO A 101 -15.61 3.31 -16.89
C PRO A 101 -15.43 1.80 -16.76
N ALA A 102 -16.20 1.06 -17.55
CA ALA A 102 -16.13 -0.40 -17.64
C ALA A 102 -14.82 -0.88 -18.28
N GLU A 103 -14.24 -0.10 -19.19
CA GLU A 103 -12.93 -0.36 -19.78
C GLU A 103 -12.09 0.93 -19.71
N PRO A 104 -10.81 0.85 -19.35
CA PRO A 104 -9.95 2.03 -19.30
C PRO A 104 -9.72 2.60 -20.70
N GLY A 105 -9.78 3.92 -20.82
CA GLY A 105 -9.18 4.62 -21.94
C GLY A 105 -7.65 4.50 -21.92
N GLN A 106 -7.00 4.88 -23.02
CA GLN A 106 -5.54 4.84 -23.11
C GLN A 106 -4.88 5.69 -22.02
N GLY A 107 -4.08 5.07 -21.13
CA GLY A 107 -3.39 5.74 -20.03
C GLY A 107 -4.21 5.88 -18.74
N GLU A 108 -5.49 5.48 -18.75
CA GLU A 108 -6.38 5.52 -17.58
C GLU A 108 -6.36 4.22 -16.75
N GLU A 109 -5.57 3.22 -17.14
CA GLU A 109 -5.60 1.88 -16.56
C GLU A 109 -5.32 1.91 -15.06
N THR A 110 -4.42 2.81 -14.64
CA THR A 110 -4.13 3.05 -13.22
C THR A 110 -5.32 3.65 -12.50
N ALA A 111 -5.94 4.70 -13.04
CA ALA A 111 -7.09 5.38 -12.43
C ALA A 111 -8.27 4.41 -12.24
N VAL A 112 -8.60 3.63 -13.28
CA VAL A 112 -9.65 2.61 -13.22
C VAL A 112 -9.34 1.53 -12.18
N ARG A 113 -8.11 1.04 -12.15
CA ARG A 113 -7.66 0.03 -11.18
C ARG A 113 -7.79 0.55 -9.74
N TRP A 114 -7.35 1.78 -9.47
CA TRP A 114 -7.50 2.41 -8.16
C TRP A 114 -8.96 2.62 -7.77
N ALA A 115 -9.79 3.14 -8.67
CA ALA A 115 -11.20 3.39 -8.40
C ALA A 115 -11.93 2.09 -8.05
N ARG A 116 -11.71 1.01 -8.80
CA ARG A 116 -12.25 -0.33 -8.52
C ARG A 116 -11.76 -0.88 -7.20
N TRP A 117 -10.46 -0.76 -6.91
CA TRP A 117 -9.89 -1.23 -5.65
C TRP A 117 -10.50 -0.48 -4.45
N LEU A 118 -10.67 0.83 -4.55
CA LEU A 118 -11.25 1.68 -3.50
C LEU A 118 -12.75 1.42 -3.26
N THR A 119 -13.49 1.00 -4.28
CA THR A 119 -14.93 0.67 -4.16
C THR A 119 -15.19 -0.79 -3.81
N THR A 120 -14.20 -1.68 -3.97
CA THR A 120 -14.33 -3.10 -3.60
C THR A 120 -14.56 -3.25 -2.09
N PRO A 121 -15.50 -4.10 -1.62
CA PRO A 121 -15.73 -4.32 -0.20
C PRO A 121 -14.45 -4.73 0.55
N PRO A 122 -14.15 -4.19 1.75
CA PRO A 122 -12.90 -4.48 2.47
C PRO A 122 -12.64 -5.97 2.73
N ALA A 123 -13.69 -6.79 2.81
CA ALA A 123 -13.57 -8.23 3.04
C ALA A 123 -12.96 -9.00 1.86
N THR A 124 -13.17 -8.51 0.63
CA THR A 124 -12.71 -9.13 -0.62
C THR A 124 -11.69 -8.26 -1.37
N ARG A 125 -11.38 -7.08 -0.82
CA ARG A 125 -10.43 -6.15 -1.41
C ARG A 125 -9.02 -6.74 -1.36
N PRO A 126 -8.29 -6.75 -2.50
CA PRO A 126 -6.88 -7.09 -2.49
C PRO A 126 -6.05 -6.18 -1.58
N LEU A 127 -4.87 -6.62 -1.16
CA LEU A 127 -3.99 -5.83 -0.30
C LEU A 127 -3.57 -4.49 -0.89
N SER A 128 -3.47 -4.43 -2.21
CA SER A 128 -3.13 -3.22 -2.95
C SER A 128 -3.84 -3.25 -4.31
N PRO A 129 -4.00 -2.10 -4.98
CA PRO A 129 -4.58 -2.07 -6.34
C PRO A 129 -3.76 -2.85 -7.38
N PHE A 130 -2.48 -3.12 -7.10
CA PHE A 130 -1.55 -3.84 -7.97
C PHE A 130 -1.23 -5.25 -7.47
N ASP A 131 -1.99 -5.74 -6.51
CA ASP A 131 -1.90 -7.11 -6.00
C ASP A 131 -3.25 -7.77 -6.21
N ASP A 132 -3.25 -9.07 -6.50
CA ASP A 132 -4.47 -9.86 -6.61
C ASP A 132 -4.79 -10.56 -5.28
N GLN A 133 -3.81 -10.66 -4.38
CA GLN A 133 -3.95 -11.33 -3.10
C GLN A 133 -4.81 -10.52 -2.13
N THR A 134 -5.86 -11.13 -1.62
CA THR A 134 -6.68 -10.58 -0.54
C THR A 134 -5.97 -10.69 0.81
N PHE A 135 -6.39 -9.89 1.79
CA PHE A 135 -5.83 -9.96 3.13
C PHE A 135 -5.96 -11.35 3.79
N PRO A 136 -7.09 -12.08 3.68
CA PRO A 136 -7.20 -13.45 4.18
C PRO A 136 -6.21 -14.42 3.52
N GLU A 137 -6.05 -14.36 2.20
CA GLU A 137 -5.10 -15.20 1.47
C GLU A 137 -3.66 -14.89 1.85
N TYR A 138 -3.34 -13.62 2.05
CA TYR A 138 -2.04 -13.21 2.55
C TYR A 138 -1.75 -13.77 3.94
N LEU A 139 -2.70 -13.66 4.87
CA LEU A 139 -2.56 -14.24 6.20
C LEU A 139 -2.39 -15.78 6.14
N ALA A 140 -3.09 -16.47 5.24
CA ALA A 140 -2.90 -17.90 5.01
C ALA A 140 -1.48 -18.19 4.51
N SER A 141 -0.98 -17.43 3.54
CA SER A 141 0.38 -17.61 3.01
C SER A 141 1.45 -17.43 4.10
N LEU A 142 1.27 -16.49 5.04
CA LEU A 142 2.19 -16.30 6.17
C LEU A 142 2.15 -17.48 7.17
N LYS A 143 1.00 -18.15 7.31
CA LYS A 143 0.89 -19.38 8.12
C LYS A 143 1.59 -20.56 7.47
N GLU A 144 1.64 -20.62 6.16
CA GLU A 144 2.30 -21.72 5.43
C GLU A 144 3.83 -21.52 5.41
N GLN A 145 4.30 -20.28 5.32
CA GLN A 145 5.72 -19.96 5.29
C GLN A 145 6.44 -20.24 6.61
N GLY A 146 7.43 -21.14 6.62
CA GLY A 146 8.23 -21.47 7.82
C GLY A 146 9.34 -20.47 8.19
N SER A 147 9.22 -19.19 7.83
CA SER A 147 10.28 -18.21 8.02
C SER A 147 10.07 -17.34 9.28
N PRO A 148 11.16 -16.88 9.95
CA PRO A 148 11.06 -15.94 11.07
C PRO A 148 10.32 -14.64 10.70
N ALA A 149 10.53 -14.15 9.48
CA ALA A 149 9.89 -12.93 8.98
C ALA A 149 8.36 -13.11 8.85
N ALA A 150 7.92 -14.22 8.25
CA ALA A 150 6.50 -14.53 8.11
C ALA A 150 5.82 -14.71 9.47
N ALA A 151 6.50 -15.35 10.44
CA ALA A 151 5.99 -15.50 11.80
C ALA A 151 5.83 -14.15 12.53
N ARG A 152 6.82 -13.24 12.41
CA ARG A 152 6.72 -11.87 12.98
C ARG A 152 5.58 -11.08 12.34
N GLU A 153 5.44 -11.14 11.03
CA GLU A 153 4.40 -10.41 10.31
C GLU A 153 3.01 -10.96 10.63
N TYR A 154 2.85 -12.27 10.69
CA TYR A 154 1.60 -12.89 11.10
C TYR A 154 1.19 -12.48 12.52
N LEU A 155 2.14 -12.47 13.47
CA LEU A 155 1.92 -11.98 14.83
C LEU A 155 1.54 -10.50 14.87
N ARG A 156 2.14 -9.65 14.02
CA ARG A 156 1.81 -8.21 13.92
C ARG A 156 0.33 -7.99 13.59
N PHE A 157 -0.22 -8.78 12.68
CA PHE A 157 -1.64 -8.68 12.29
C PHE A 157 -2.60 -9.40 13.23
N ARG A 158 -2.14 -10.45 13.93
CA ARG A 158 -2.95 -11.28 14.83
C ARG A 158 -2.27 -11.48 16.19
N PRO A 159 -2.04 -10.41 16.98
CA PRO A 159 -1.26 -10.48 18.22
C PRO A 159 -1.91 -11.33 19.33
N ASN A 160 -3.23 -11.53 19.25
CA ASN A 160 -4.01 -12.30 20.21
C ASN A 160 -4.36 -13.72 19.74
N ASP A 161 -3.91 -14.12 18.54
CA ASP A 161 -4.12 -15.46 18.02
C ASP A 161 -3.06 -16.42 18.59
N ALA A 162 -3.51 -17.56 19.15
CA ALA A 162 -2.62 -18.56 19.75
C ALA A 162 -1.63 -19.14 18.74
N THR A 163 -2.08 -19.42 17.52
CA THR A 163 -1.25 -19.94 16.42
C THR A 163 -0.17 -18.92 16.06
N ALA A 164 -0.50 -17.63 16.06
CA ALA A 164 0.48 -16.58 15.78
C ALA A 164 1.59 -16.53 16.83
N ARG A 165 1.24 -16.68 18.11
CA ARG A 165 2.20 -16.71 19.22
C ARG A 165 3.08 -17.96 19.19
N GLU A 166 2.49 -19.13 18.95
CA GLU A 166 3.24 -20.40 18.84
C GLU A 166 4.24 -20.36 17.68
N ARG A 167 3.82 -19.87 16.52
CA ARG A 167 4.71 -19.69 15.36
C ARG A 167 5.82 -18.69 15.64
N ALA A 168 5.51 -17.58 16.29
CA ALA A 168 6.53 -16.62 16.68
C ALA A 168 7.55 -17.24 17.64
N ALA A 169 7.11 -17.99 18.66
CA ALA A 169 8.00 -18.70 19.57
C ALA A 169 8.87 -19.75 18.86
N LYS A 170 8.32 -20.44 17.85
CA LYS A 170 9.02 -21.48 17.09
C LYS A 170 10.07 -20.92 16.13
N PHE A 171 9.72 -19.86 15.39
CA PHE A 171 10.53 -19.40 14.25
C PHE A 171 11.30 -18.11 14.52
N VAL A 172 10.90 -17.30 15.51
CA VAL A 172 11.57 -16.04 15.79
C VAL A 172 12.66 -16.28 16.83
N PRO A 173 13.94 -16.17 16.46
CA PRO A 173 15.02 -16.33 17.42
C PRO A 173 14.89 -15.25 18.52
N ALA A 174 15.19 -15.65 19.75
CA ALA A 174 15.26 -14.71 20.87
C ALA A 174 16.24 -13.58 20.52
N PRO A 175 15.94 -12.32 20.87
CA PRO A 175 16.90 -11.25 20.66
C PRO A 175 18.22 -11.60 21.35
N PRO A 176 19.38 -11.28 20.72
CA PRO A 176 20.67 -11.49 21.36
C PRO A 176 20.71 -10.72 22.70
N LYS A 177 21.29 -11.37 23.71
CA LYS A 177 21.51 -10.78 25.05
C LYS A 177 22.56 -9.70 25.01
#